data_AF-A0A851GCN9-F1
#
_entry.id   AF-A0A851GCN9-F1
#
_cell.length_a   1.000
_cell.length_b   1.000
_cell.length_c   1.000
_cell.angle_alpha   90.00
_cell.angle_beta   90.00
_cell.angle_gamma   90.00
#
_symmetry.space_group_name_H-M   'P 1'
#
loop_
_entity.id
_entity.type
_entity.pdbx_description
1 polymer ?
#
loop_
_entity_poly.entity_id
_entity_poly.type
_entity_poly.pdbx_seq_one_letter_code
_entity_poly.pdbx_strand_id
1 'polypeptide(L)'
;MKKALTIAAAILCTASGVMADIQASPGSTYTSTRKLGRALSNIIYGVVEIPEQVVRKNEEHGRKAASTYGVADGTRRAFKRLGYGFYELFTFHCPTYHGTFKPPYERCGEDHRIEMNPSDGLSEFPPSLGAEAFIYSRVQKF
;
A
#
# COMPACT_ATOMS: atom_id res chain seq x y z
N MET A 1 -41.00 16.61 -29.31
CA MET A 1 -40.94 15.48 -28.35
C MET A 1 -40.17 14.25 -28.87
N LYS A 2 -40.40 13.77 -30.10
CA LYS A 2 -39.74 12.56 -30.64
C LYS A 2 -38.20 12.62 -30.69
N LYS A 3 -37.62 13.78 -31.03
CA LYS A 3 -36.16 13.99 -31.09
C LYS A 3 -35.46 13.93 -29.74
N ALA A 4 -36.14 14.36 -28.66
CA ALA A 4 -35.56 14.32 -27.32
C ALA A 4 -35.49 12.88 -26.79
N LEU A 5 -36.50 12.06 -27.10
CA LEU A 5 -36.55 10.65 -26.72
C LEU A 5 -35.45 9.84 -27.41
N THR A 6 -35.19 10.09 -28.71
CA THR A 6 -34.13 9.42 -29.46
C THR A 6 -32.74 9.78 -28.95
N ILE A 7 -32.53 11.04 -28.52
CA ILE A 7 -31.26 11.49 -27.93
C ILE A 7 -31.05 10.85 -26.56
N ALA A 8 -32.09 10.79 -25.71
CA ALA A 8 -32.01 10.16 -24.40
C ALA A 8 -31.71 8.65 -24.49
N ALA A 9 -32.33 7.95 -25.44
CA ALA A 9 -32.07 6.53 -25.68
C ALA A 9 -30.64 6.27 -26.18
N ALA A 10 -30.11 7.14 -27.05
CA ALA A 10 -28.73 7.03 -27.53
C ALA A 10 -27.71 7.19 -26.38
N ILE A 11 -27.93 8.15 -25.48
CA ILE A 11 -27.07 8.38 -24.31
C ILE A 11 -27.07 7.16 -23.38
N LEU A 12 -28.24 6.58 -23.11
CA LEU A 12 -28.38 5.38 -22.27
C LEU A 12 -27.67 4.16 -22.84
N CYS A 13 -27.73 3.94 -24.16
CA CYS A 13 -27.05 2.82 -24.82
C CYS A 13 -25.53 3.00 -24.87
N THR A 14 -25.02 4.23 -24.93
CA THR A 14 -23.56 4.49 -24.86
C THR A 14 -23.01 4.49 -23.44
N ALA A 15 -23.87 4.59 -22.43
CA ALA A 15 -23.48 4.65 -21.01
C ALA A 15 -23.34 3.26 -20.36
N SER A 16 -23.76 2.18 -21.01
CA SER A 16 -23.51 0.82 -20.52
C SER A 16 -22.04 0.46 -20.69
N GLY A 17 -21.26 0.63 -19.63
CA GLY A 17 -19.87 0.21 -19.57
C GLY A 17 -19.75 -1.30 -19.73
N VAL A 18 -18.94 -1.72 -20.70
CA VAL A 18 -18.54 -3.12 -20.86
C VAL A 18 -17.59 -3.48 -19.72
N MET A 19 -18.06 -4.28 -18.77
CA MET A 19 -17.18 -4.92 -17.77
C MET A 19 -16.58 -6.17 -18.41
N ALA A 20 -15.53 -5.99 -19.22
CA ALA A 20 -14.68 -7.09 -19.63
C ALA A 20 -13.61 -7.32 -18.55
N ASP A 21 -13.42 -8.57 -18.14
CA ASP A 21 -12.33 -8.96 -17.24
C ASP A 21 -11.00 -8.88 -17.99
N ILE A 22 -10.43 -7.68 -18.00
CA ILE A 22 -9.09 -7.42 -18.52
C ILE A 22 -8.14 -7.92 -17.44
N GLN A 23 -7.41 -8.99 -17.73
CA GLN A 23 -6.30 -9.42 -16.90
C GLN A 23 -5.31 -8.26 -16.79
N ALA A 24 -5.36 -7.56 -15.67
CA ALA A 24 -4.57 -6.38 -15.44
C ALA A 24 -3.11 -6.82 -15.28
N SER A 25 -2.19 -6.20 -16.04
CA SER A 25 -0.77 -6.54 -15.92
C SER A 25 -0.31 -6.32 -14.46
N PRO A 26 0.66 -7.10 -13.95
CA PRO A 26 1.10 -6.97 -12.55
C PRO A 26 1.55 -5.55 -12.16
N GLY A 27 1.99 -4.76 -13.15
CA GLY A 27 2.36 -3.35 -13.00
C GLY A 27 1.19 -2.37 -12.94
N SER A 28 0.00 -2.73 -13.43
CA SER A 28 -1.19 -1.87 -13.41
C SER A 28 -1.65 -1.53 -11.99
N THR A 29 -1.33 -2.37 -11.01
CA THR A 29 -1.61 -2.17 -9.59
C THR A 29 -0.82 -0.98 -9.01
N TYR A 30 0.25 -0.52 -9.68
CA TYR A 30 1.08 0.59 -9.22
C TYR A 30 0.84 1.83 -10.09
N THR A 31 -0.03 2.72 -9.60
CA THR A 31 -0.38 3.98 -10.24
C THR A 31 0.16 5.18 -9.47
N SER A 32 0.24 6.34 -10.14
CA SER A 32 0.60 7.61 -9.49
C SER A 32 -0.32 7.94 -8.30
N THR A 33 -1.62 7.71 -8.44
CA THR A 33 -2.60 7.91 -7.34
C THR A 33 -2.33 6.99 -6.15
N ARG A 34 -1.98 5.73 -6.40
CA ARG A 34 -1.64 4.79 -5.31
C ARG A 34 -0.34 5.16 -4.61
N LYS A 35 0.65 5.66 -5.38
CA LYS A 35 1.89 6.23 -4.83
C LYS A 35 1.61 7.45 -3.96
N LEU A 36 0.71 8.35 -4.39
CA LEU A 36 0.26 9.47 -3.56
C LEU A 36 -0.43 9.00 -2.28
N GLY A 37 -1.37 8.05 -2.38
CA GLY A 37 -2.05 7.49 -1.21
C GLY A 37 -1.09 6.85 -0.21
N ARG A 38 -0.09 6.13 -0.70
CA ARG A 38 1.00 5.57 0.11
C ARG A 38 1.86 6.64 0.76
N ALA A 39 2.22 7.69 0.01
CA ALA A 39 2.99 8.82 0.53
C ALA A 39 2.27 9.50 1.70
N LEU A 40 1.01 9.85 1.52
CA LEU A 40 0.18 10.46 2.56
C LEU A 40 0.00 9.52 3.77
N SER A 41 -0.25 8.24 3.52
CA SER A 41 -0.40 7.24 4.58
C SER A 41 0.88 7.10 5.39
N ASN A 42 2.04 7.03 4.75
CA ASN A 42 3.34 6.97 5.43
C ASN A 42 3.63 8.23 6.28
N ILE A 43 3.22 9.42 5.84
CA ILE A 43 3.39 10.66 6.60
C ILE A 43 2.47 10.69 7.82
N ILE A 44 1.18 10.37 7.63
CA ILE A 44 0.16 10.50 8.68
C ILE A 44 0.24 9.35 9.69
N TYR A 45 0.40 8.12 9.19
CA TYR A 45 0.29 6.90 9.98
C TYR A 45 1.64 6.18 10.15
N GLY A 46 2.75 6.70 9.63
CA GLY A 46 4.07 6.07 9.78
C GLY A 46 4.51 5.91 11.24
N VAL A 47 4.05 6.78 12.14
CA VAL A 47 4.33 6.73 13.59
C VAL A 47 3.78 5.47 14.26
N VAL A 48 2.76 4.83 13.64
CA VAL A 48 2.09 3.64 14.15
C VAL A 48 3.02 2.42 14.18
N GLU A 49 4.12 2.44 13.43
CA GLU A 49 5.17 1.42 13.53
C GLU A 49 5.75 1.31 14.95
N ILE A 50 5.81 2.39 15.72
CA ILE A 50 6.40 2.37 17.07
C ILE A 50 5.61 1.45 18.02
N PRO A 51 4.31 1.71 18.29
CA PRO A 51 3.53 0.84 19.15
C PRO A 51 3.39 -0.58 18.57
N GLU A 52 3.26 -0.73 17.26
CA GLU A 52 3.16 -2.04 16.61
C GLU A 52 4.40 -2.91 16.87
N GLN A 53 5.60 -2.34 16.70
CA GLN A 53 6.85 -3.07 16.95
C GLN A 53 7.02 -3.42 18.44
N VAL A 54 6.54 -2.58 19.35
CA VAL A 54 6.58 -2.89 20.79
C VAL A 54 5.72 -4.12 21.10
N VAL A 55 4.50 -4.19 20.56
CA VAL A 55 3.61 -5.35 20.76
C VAL A 55 4.22 -6.59 20.12
N ARG A 56 4.64 -6.52 18.86
CA ARG A 56 5.22 -7.66 18.14
C ARG A 56 6.47 -8.22 18.84
N LYS A 57 7.39 -7.36 19.26
CA LYS A 57 8.61 -7.79 19.96
C LYS A 57 8.35 -8.24 21.40
N ASN A 58 7.24 -7.83 22.01
CA ASN A 58 6.81 -8.40 23.29
C ASN A 58 6.36 -9.85 23.12
N GLU A 59 5.63 -10.16 22.06
CA GLU A 59 5.18 -11.52 21.76
C GLU A 59 6.32 -12.45 21.34
N GLU A 60 7.27 -11.95 20.54
CA GLU A 60 8.42 -12.74 20.05
C GLU A 60 9.54 -12.93 21.08
N HIS A 61 9.85 -11.90 21.87
CA HIS A 61 11.07 -11.84 22.69
C HIS A 61 10.83 -11.38 24.14
N GLY A 62 9.59 -11.10 24.52
CA GLY A 62 9.21 -10.68 25.86
C GLY A 62 9.37 -9.18 26.14
N ARG A 63 8.86 -8.78 27.31
CA ARG A 63 8.65 -7.37 27.71
C ARG A 63 9.90 -6.50 27.71
N LYS A 64 11.08 -7.07 27.96
CA LYS A 64 12.35 -6.31 28.01
C LYS A 64 12.89 -5.99 26.62
N ALA A 65 12.74 -6.93 25.69
CA ALA A 65 13.07 -6.71 24.29
C ALA A 65 12.08 -5.73 23.65
N ALA A 66 10.79 -5.83 24.00
CA ALA A 66 9.77 -4.88 23.56
C ALA A 66 10.11 -3.41 23.88
N SER A 67 10.47 -3.14 25.15
CA SER A 67 10.74 -1.77 25.60
C SER A 67 12.05 -1.18 25.06
N THR A 68 12.96 -2.02 24.58
CA THR A 68 14.28 -1.59 24.09
C THR A 68 14.34 -1.75 22.57
N TYR A 69 14.51 -2.99 22.11
CA TYR A 69 14.57 -3.36 20.70
C TYR A 69 13.30 -2.99 19.93
N GLY A 70 12.11 -3.25 20.48
CA GLY A 70 10.84 -2.92 19.83
C GLY A 70 10.67 -1.41 19.59
N VAL A 71 10.96 -0.59 20.61
CA VAL A 71 10.93 0.88 20.48
C VAL A 71 11.95 1.39 19.47
N ALA A 72 13.19 0.89 19.54
CA ALA A 72 14.26 1.32 18.63
C ALA A 72 13.97 0.95 17.17
N ASP A 73 13.54 -0.30 16.91
CA ASP A 73 13.20 -0.74 15.55
C ASP A 73 11.95 -0.06 15.02
N GLY A 74 10.91 0.11 15.84
CA GLY A 74 9.69 0.84 15.46
C GLY A 74 9.98 2.30 15.13
N THR A 75 10.86 2.95 15.88
CA THR A 75 11.29 4.34 15.61
C THR A 75 12.06 4.42 14.29
N ARG A 76 13.01 3.50 14.05
CA ARG A 76 13.74 3.40 12.78
C ARG A 76 12.80 3.23 11.59
N ARG A 77 11.80 2.34 11.71
CA ARG A 77 10.77 2.10 10.69
C ARG A 77 9.89 3.32 10.45
N ALA A 78 9.46 4.00 11.52
CA ALA A 78 8.67 5.23 11.43
C ALA A 78 9.42 6.34 10.66
N PHE A 79 10.70 6.57 10.96
CA PHE A 79 11.51 7.54 10.22
C PHE A 79 11.72 7.17 8.76
N LYS A 80 11.94 5.88 8.45
CA LYS A 80 12.01 5.42 7.05
C LYS A 80 10.70 5.71 6.31
N ARG A 81 9.56 5.37 6.90
CA ARG A 81 8.24 5.66 6.32
C ARG A 81 8.06 7.15 6.10
N LEU A 82 8.37 7.98 7.07
CA LEU A 82 8.24 9.43 6.96
C LEU A 82 9.14 9.99 5.86
N GLY A 83 10.40 9.56 5.78
CA GLY A 83 11.33 9.94 4.71
C GLY A 83 10.84 9.53 3.32
N TYR A 84 10.43 8.27 3.14
CA TYR A 84 9.83 7.82 1.87
C TYR A 84 8.49 8.48 1.58
N GLY A 85 7.71 8.82 2.61
CA GLY A 85 6.46 9.54 2.50
C GLY A 85 6.66 10.89 1.84
N PHE A 86 7.60 11.69 2.34
CA PHE A 86 7.94 12.97 1.70
C PHE A 86 8.55 12.80 0.31
N TYR A 87 9.46 11.84 0.14
CA TYR A 87 10.05 11.54 -1.17
C TYR A 87 8.98 11.18 -2.23
N GLU A 88 8.07 10.28 -1.88
CA GLU A 88 7.00 9.87 -2.78
C GLU A 88 5.94 10.96 -2.97
N LEU A 89 5.70 11.81 -1.97
CA LEU A 89 4.80 12.97 -2.08
C LEU A 89 5.29 13.97 -3.13
N PHE A 90 6.58 14.29 -3.14
CA PHE A 90 7.15 15.21 -4.13
C PHE A 90 7.30 14.57 -5.51
N THR A 91 7.50 13.26 -5.57
CA THR A 91 7.75 12.53 -6.82
C THR A 91 6.56 11.73 -7.32
N PHE A 92 5.35 11.97 -6.82
CA PHE A 92 4.19 11.09 -7.04
C PHE A 92 3.80 10.95 -8.52
N HIS A 93 4.00 12.01 -9.32
CA HIS A 93 3.76 11.98 -10.77
C HIS A 93 4.84 11.25 -11.57
N CYS A 94 6.02 11.03 -10.96
CA CYS A 94 7.16 10.42 -11.64
C CYS A 94 7.33 8.94 -11.25
N PRO A 95 7.61 8.06 -12.24
CA PRO A 95 7.93 6.66 -11.98
C PRO A 95 9.39 6.52 -11.51
N THR A 96 9.61 6.75 -10.22
CA THR A 96 10.95 6.90 -9.63
C THR A 96 11.66 5.59 -9.28
N TYR A 97 10.97 4.46 -9.27
CA TYR A 97 11.56 3.18 -8.86
C TYR A 97 11.47 2.16 -9.99
N HIS A 98 12.62 1.83 -10.60
CA HIS A 98 12.73 0.98 -11.79
C HIS A 98 11.80 1.38 -12.95
N GLY A 99 11.56 2.69 -13.13
CA GLY A 99 10.60 3.16 -14.15
C GLY A 99 9.15 2.80 -13.84
N THR A 100 8.82 2.50 -12.59
CA THR A 100 7.46 2.18 -12.11
C THR A 100 7.07 3.01 -10.88
N PHE A 101 5.80 2.90 -10.46
CA PHE A 101 5.28 3.48 -9.21
C PHE A 101 5.33 2.50 -8.02
N LYS A 102 6.11 1.42 -8.13
CA LYS A 102 6.33 0.44 -7.05
C LYS A 102 7.05 1.12 -5.87
N PRO A 103 6.74 0.76 -4.61
CA PRO A 103 7.45 1.30 -3.45
C PRO A 103 8.96 0.99 -3.53
N PRO A 104 9.83 1.94 -3.12
CA PRO A 104 11.28 1.78 -3.16
C PRO A 104 11.85 0.97 -1.98
N TYR A 105 10.99 0.50 -1.07
CA TYR A 105 11.36 -0.32 0.08
C TYR A 105 10.79 -1.74 -0.06
N GLU A 106 11.55 -2.71 0.42
CA GLU A 106 11.21 -4.13 0.37
C GLU A 106 9.96 -4.43 1.22
N ARG A 107 9.09 -5.31 0.71
CA ARG A 107 7.89 -5.74 1.42
C ARG A 107 8.22 -6.79 2.48
N CYS A 108 7.51 -6.77 3.60
CA CYS A 108 7.59 -7.85 4.58
C CYS A 108 7.17 -9.18 3.92
N GLY A 109 7.98 -10.22 4.06
CA GLY A 109 7.64 -11.59 3.64
C GLY A 109 7.99 -11.95 2.19
N GLU A 110 7.98 -11.02 1.23
CA GLU A 110 8.30 -11.33 -0.17
C GLU A 110 8.58 -10.07 -1.01
N ASP A 111 9.73 -10.00 -1.71
CA ASP A 111 9.91 -9.10 -2.86
C ASP A 111 10.12 -9.88 -4.15
N HIS A 112 9.01 -10.09 -4.88
CA HIS A 112 8.90 -10.68 -6.23
C HIS A 112 9.43 -12.11 -6.45
N ARG A 113 10.53 -12.51 -5.78
CA ARG A 113 11.20 -13.81 -5.85
C ARG A 113 12.02 -14.16 -4.59
N ILE A 114 12.25 -13.20 -3.69
CA ILE A 114 13.06 -13.39 -2.49
C ILE A 114 12.12 -13.38 -1.29
N GLU A 115 12.07 -14.51 -0.58
CA GLU A 115 11.40 -14.61 0.72
C GLU A 115 12.24 -13.86 1.74
N MET A 116 11.67 -12.80 2.31
CA MET A 116 12.35 -11.95 3.28
C MET A 116 11.79 -12.20 4.66
N ASN A 117 12.67 -12.11 5.66
CA ASN A 117 12.21 -12.10 7.05
C ASN A 117 11.17 -10.97 7.20
N PRO A 118 9.97 -11.24 7.74
CA PRO A 118 8.96 -10.21 8.01
C PRO A 118 9.48 -9.04 8.85
N SER A 119 10.57 -9.29 9.60
CA SER A 119 11.31 -8.30 10.41
C SER A 119 12.22 -7.37 9.62
N ASP A 120 12.46 -7.61 8.33
CA ASP A 120 13.43 -6.85 7.53
C ASP A 120 12.76 -5.88 6.53
N GLY A 121 11.51 -6.17 6.15
CA GLY A 121 10.73 -5.34 5.21
C GLY A 121 9.82 -4.29 5.86
N LEU A 122 9.26 -3.42 5.01
CA LEU A 122 8.14 -2.52 5.29
C LEU A 122 6.95 -2.91 4.42
N SER A 123 5.78 -3.11 5.01
CA SER A 123 4.53 -3.23 4.25
C SER A 123 4.28 -1.96 3.43
N GLU A 124 3.58 -2.10 2.30
CA GLU A 124 3.29 -0.97 1.42
C GLU A 124 2.64 0.20 2.18
N PHE A 125 1.63 -0.10 3.01
CA PHE A 125 0.99 0.86 3.90
C PHE A 125 1.41 0.60 5.36
N PRO A 126 1.39 1.62 6.22
CA PRO A 126 1.64 1.47 7.66
C PRO A 126 0.70 0.46 8.32
N PRO A 127 1.12 -0.18 9.42
CA PRO A 127 0.29 -1.11 10.18
C PRO A 127 -0.94 -0.41 10.75
N SER A 128 -2.04 -1.16 10.94
CA SER A 128 -3.32 -0.60 11.37
C SER A 128 -3.67 -0.87 12.84
N LEU A 129 -2.70 -1.26 13.68
CA LEU A 129 -2.89 -1.61 15.10
C LEU A 129 -4.02 -2.64 15.33
N GLY A 130 -4.15 -3.59 14.41
CA GLY A 130 -5.22 -4.59 14.46
C GLY A 130 -6.61 -4.11 14.02
N ALA A 131 -6.77 -2.86 13.57
CA ALA A 131 -7.99 -2.38 12.92
C ALA A 131 -8.03 -2.74 11.42
N GLU A 132 -7.54 -3.93 11.07
CA GLU A 132 -7.38 -4.34 9.68
C GLU A 132 -8.72 -4.89 9.15
N ALA A 133 -9.36 -4.17 8.23
CA ALA A 133 -10.51 -4.68 7.49
C ALA A 133 -10.04 -5.33 6.19
N PHE A 134 -9.57 -6.57 6.27
CA PHE A 134 -9.25 -7.35 5.07
C PHE A 134 -10.53 -7.85 4.42
N ILE A 135 -10.86 -7.30 3.26
CA ILE A 135 -11.76 -7.98 2.33
C ILE A 135 -10.93 -9.08 1.67
N TYR A 136 -10.97 -10.28 2.26
CA TYR A 136 -10.36 -11.47 1.67
C TYR A 136 -11.12 -11.86 0.40
N SER A 137 -10.67 -11.33 -0.73
CA SER A 137 -11.02 -11.86 -2.04
C SER A 137 -9.99 -12.93 -2.40
N ARG A 138 -10.40 -14.19 -2.47
CA ARG A 138 -9.55 -15.25 -3.04
C ARG A 138 -9.51 -15.07 -4.55
N VAL A 139 -8.62 -14.21 -5.05
CA VAL A 139 -8.28 -14.18 -6.47
C VAL A 139 -7.06 -15.08 -6.65
N GLN A 140 -7.18 -16.07 -7.55
CA GLN A 140 -6.08 -16.96 -7.90
C GLN A 140 -4.88 -16.11 -8.37
N LYS A 141 -3.74 -16.23 -7.68
CA LYS A 141 -2.44 -15.82 -8.23
C LYS A 141 -2.14 -16.80 -9.39
N PHE A 142 -2.17 -16.30 -10.62
CA PHE A 142 -1.67 -17.01 -11.79
C PHE A 142 -0.16 -16.76 -11.94
#